data_AF-A0A9W9J468-F1
#
_entry.id   AF-A0A9W9J468-F1
#
_cell.length_a   1.000
_cell.length_b   1.000
_cell.length_c   1.000
_cell.angle_alpha   90.00
_cell.angle_beta   90.00
_cell.angle_gamma   90.00
#
_symmetry.space_group_name_H-M   'P 1'
#
loop_
_entity.id
_entity.type
_entity.pdbx_description
1 polymer ?
#
loop_
_entity_poly.entity_id
_entity_poly.type
_entity_poly.pdbx_seq_one_letter_code
_entity_poly.pdbx_strand_id
1 'polypeptide(L)'
;MTSIITSIKDLITSIFEVIFSVVKNTLGTGYQLLMAFVDFFAGIPKMLLHTVNGSLEAAGGIGTFVTSNIIVIAMIALGGYGYLVYQRREGRPVHAGTKKLN
;
A
#
# COMPACT_ATOMS: atom_id res chain seq x y z
N MET A 1 40.18 49.09 -37.44
CA MET A 1 39.36 48.28 -38.38
C MET A 1 39.03 46.87 -37.86
N THR A 2 39.43 46.51 -36.63
CA THR A 2 39.08 45.22 -35.98
C THR A 2 37.66 45.21 -35.41
N SER A 3 37.14 46.33 -34.90
CA SER A 3 35.82 46.38 -34.27
C SER A 3 34.66 45.98 -35.18
N ILE A 4 34.68 46.33 -36.47
CA ILE A 4 33.58 46.00 -37.40
C ILE A 4 33.49 44.48 -37.59
N ILE A 5 34.64 43.81 -37.72
CA ILE A 5 34.69 42.35 -37.89
C ILE A 5 34.24 41.65 -36.61
N THR A 6 34.60 42.19 -35.43
CA THR A 6 34.14 41.65 -34.15
C THR A 6 32.62 41.83 -33.97
N SER A 7 32.09 43.02 -34.25
CA SER A 7 30.64 43.29 -34.14
C SER A 7 29.80 42.46 -35.10
N ILE A 8 30.31 42.16 -36.31
CA ILE A 8 29.64 41.26 -37.25
C ILE A 8 29.63 39.82 -36.72
N LYS A 9 30.73 39.34 -36.13
CA LYS A 9 30.77 38.01 -35.49
C LYS A 9 29.82 37.92 -34.30
N ASP A 10 29.74 38.97 -33.49
CA ASP A 10 28.84 39.01 -32.33
C ASP A 10 27.37 39.01 -32.76
N LEU A 11 27.04 39.75 -33.83
CA LEU A 11 25.70 39.75 -34.42
C LEU A 11 25.30 38.37 -34.95
N ILE A 12 26.20 37.72 -35.71
CA ILE A 12 25.96 36.38 -36.24
C ILE A 12 25.79 35.37 -35.10
N THR A 13 26.63 35.45 -34.07
CA THR A 13 26.55 34.58 -32.90
C THR A 13 25.23 34.76 -32.16
N SER A 14 24.79 36.01 -31.95
CA SER A 14 23.51 36.32 -31.32
C SER A 14 22.32 35.74 -32.10
N ILE A 15 22.34 35.85 -33.43
CA ILE A 15 21.28 35.28 -34.28
C ILE A 15 21.21 33.75 -34.13
N PHE A 16 22.36 33.07 -34.19
CA PHE A 16 22.41 31.62 -34.02
C PHE A 16 21.99 31.18 -32.61
N GLU A 17 22.41 31.91 -31.58
CA GLU A 17 22.06 31.61 -30.19
C GLU A 17 20.55 31.71 -29.95
N VAL A 18 19.89 32.71 -30.53
CA VAL A 18 18.43 32.84 -30.46
C VAL A 18 17.73 31.68 -31.19
N ILE A 19 18.18 31.33 -32.41
CA ILE A 19 17.61 30.20 -33.17
C ILE A 19 17.76 28.89 -32.38
N PHE A 20 18.95 28.62 -31.85
CA PHE A 20 19.19 27.42 -31.05
C PHE A 20 18.44 27.43 -29.73
N SER A 21 18.27 28.59 -29.09
CA SER A 21 17.49 28.74 -27.86
C SER A 21 16.02 28.41 -28.09
N VAL A 22 15.42 28.92 -29.17
CA VAL A 22 14.03 28.60 -29.54
C VAL A 22 13.89 27.11 -29.83
N VAL A 23 14.77 26.52 -30.64
CA VAL A 23 14.73 25.08 -30.95
C VAL A 23 14.89 24.22 -29.69
N LYS A 24 15.83 24.54 -28.80
CA LYS A 24 16.04 23.80 -27.54
C LYS A 24 14.85 23.95 -26.59
N ASN A 25 14.26 25.14 -26.46
CA ASN A 25 13.08 25.34 -25.63
C ASN A 25 11.87 24.59 -26.18
N THR A 26 11.64 24.62 -27.49
CA THR A 26 10.50 23.94 -28.12
C THR A 26 10.66 22.41 -28.06
N LEU A 27 11.86 21.87 -28.31
CA LEU A 27 12.11 20.44 -28.17
C LEU A 27 12.08 19.98 -26.70
N GLY A 28 12.60 20.79 -25.78
CA GLY A 28 12.54 20.50 -24.35
C GLY A 28 11.10 20.48 -23.82
N THR A 29 10.30 21.48 -24.20
CA THR A 29 8.88 21.56 -23.83
C THR A 29 8.06 20.46 -24.50
N GLY A 30 8.33 20.17 -25.78
CA GLY A 30 7.64 19.11 -26.52
C GLY A 30 7.93 17.72 -25.96
N TYR A 31 9.18 17.44 -25.58
CA TYR A 31 9.57 16.19 -24.94
C TYR A 31 8.93 16.04 -23.56
N GLN A 32 8.88 17.11 -22.76
CA GLN A 32 8.17 17.11 -21.48
C GLN A 32 6.67 16.85 -21.64
N LEU A 33 6.04 17.41 -22.67
CA LEU A 33 4.62 17.20 -22.94
C LEU A 33 4.34 15.76 -23.37
N LEU A 34 5.23 15.16 -24.18
CA LEU A 34 5.17 13.74 -24.55
C LEU A 34 5.36 12.82 -23.33
N MET A 35 6.34 13.12 -22.46
CA MET A 35 6.55 12.38 -21.21
C MET A 35 5.32 12.48 -20.30
N ALA A 36 4.79 13.68 -20.08
CA ALA A 36 3.60 13.88 -19.28
C ALA A 36 2.38 13.15 -19.85
N PHE A 37 2.25 13.09 -21.18
CA PHE A 37 1.21 12.33 -21.85
C PHE A 37 1.38 10.83 -21.63
N VAL A 38 2.59 10.29 -21.80
CA VAL A 38 2.88 8.88 -21.53
C VAL A 38 2.65 8.53 -20.06
N ASP A 39 3.10 9.38 -19.13
CA ASP A 39 2.92 9.19 -17.69
C ASP A 39 1.45 9.26 -17.27
N PHE A 40 0.66 10.14 -17.91
CA PHE A 40 -0.79 10.20 -17.71
C PHE A 40 -1.46 8.88 -18.11
N PHE A 41 -1.14 8.35 -19.29
CA PHE A 41 -1.69 7.06 -19.73
C PHE A 41 -1.14 5.87 -18.94
N ALA A 42 0.10 5.91 -18.46
CA ALA A 42 0.66 4.90 -17.57
C ALA A 42 0.05 4.96 -16.15
N GLY A 43 -0.40 6.14 -15.71
CA GLY A 43 -1.05 6.36 -14.43
C GLY A 43 -2.43 5.69 -14.31
N ILE A 44 -3.20 5.64 -15.41
CA ILE A 44 -4.54 5.06 -15.45
C ILE A 44 -4.56 3.57 -15.03
N PRO A 45 -3.83 2.65 -15.68
CA PRO A 45 -3.81 1.24 -15.27
C PRO A 45 -3.22 1.06 -13.87
N LYS A 46 -2.26 1.90 -13.46
CA LYS A 46 -1.67 1.85 -12.12
C LYS A 46 -2.69 2.21 -11.04
N MET A 47 -3.50 3.25 -11.23
CA MET A 47 -4.61 3.59 -10.33
C MET A 47 -5.65 2.48 -10.27
N LEU A 48 -5.97 1.88 -11.42
CA LEU A 48 -6.97 0.81 -11.51
C LEU A 48 -6.51 -0.43 -10.74
N LEU A 49 -5.26 -0.85 -10.92
CA LEU A 49 -4.65 -1.95 -10.15
C LEU A 49 -4.62 -1.65 -8.65
N HIS A 50 -4.22 -0.45 -8.23
CA HIS A 50 -4.24 -0.07 -6.82
C HIS A 50 -5.65 -0.10 -6.22
N THR A 51 -6.66 0.32 -6.98
CA THR A 51 -8.06 0.33 -6.53
C THR A 51 -8.62 -1.09 -6.39
N VAL A 52 -8.31 -1.98 -7.34
CA VAL A 52 -8.72 -3.39 -7.30
C VAL A 52 -8.00 -4.13 -6.17
N ASN A 53 -6.69 -3.93 -6.01
CA ASN A 53 -5.95 -4.56 -4.93
C ASN A 53 -6.42 -4.05 -3.56
N GLY A 54 -6.65 -2.74 -3.42
CA GLY A 54 -7.18 -2.17 -2.18
C GLY A 54 -8.59 -2.67 -1.85
N SER A 55 -9.45 -2.89 -2.84
CA SER A 55 -10.79 -3.44 -2.61
C SER A 55 -10.76 -4.93 -2.27
N LEU A 56 -9.89 -5.71 -2.91
CA LEU A 56 -9.64 -7.12 -2.57
C LEU A 56 -9.05 -7.26 -1.17
N GLU A 57 -8.13 -6.39 -0.77
CA GLU A 57 -7.55 -6.38 0.57
C GLU A 57 -8.60 -6.00 1.63
N ALA A 58 -9.47 -5.03 1.35
CA ALA A 58 -10.60 -4.71 2.21
C ALA A 58 -11.58 -5.88 2.37
N ALA A 59 -11.90 -6.58 1.28
CA ALA A 59 -12.73 -7.78 1.32
C ALA A 59 -12.04 -8.94 2.07
N GLY A 60 -10.74 -9.12 1.87
CA GLY A 60 -9.91 -10.06 2.61
C GLY A 60 -9.90 -9.77 4.11
N GLY A 61 -9.82 -8.49 4.48
CA GLY A 61 -9.92 -8.01 5.86
C GLY A 61 -11.23 -8.38 6.58
N ILE A 62 -12.35 -8.37 5.84
CA ILE A 62 -13.65 -8.83 6.36
C ILE A 62 -13.61 -10.35 6.61
N GLY A 63 -13.01 -11.11 5.69
CA GLY A 63 -12.84 -12.55 5.83
C GLY A 63 -11.99 -12.93 7.06
N THR A 64 -10.88 -12.23 7.28
CA THR A 64 -10.05 -12.42 8.49
C THR A 64 -10.76 -11.99 9.76
N PHE A 65 -11.57 -10.94 9.73
CA PHE A 65 -12.38 -10.52 10.89
C PHE A 65 -13.40 -11.60 11.29
N VAL A 66 -14.13 -12.16 10.32
CA VAL A 66 -15.10 -13.24 10.58
C VAL A 66 -14.39 -14.49 11.07
N THR A 67 -13.30 -14.90 10.42
CA THR A 67 -12.53 -16.09 10.79
C THR A 67 -11.94 -15.96 12.21
N SER A 68 -11.39 -14.79 12.55
CA SER A 68 -10.86 -14.49 13.89
C SER A 68 -11.93 -14.62 14.97
N ASN A 69 -13.14 -14.07 14.74
CA ASN A 69 -14.23 -14.18 15.70
C ASN A 69 -14.73 -15.63 15.86
N ILE A 70 -14.81 -16.40 14.77
CA ILE A 70 -15.16 -17.82 14.84
C ILE A 70 -14.15 -18.59 15.69
N ILE A 71 -12.86 -18.31 15.56
CA ILE A 71 -11.81 -18.94 16.36
C ILE A 71 -11.98 -18.62 17.86
N VAL A 72 -12.25 -17.36 18.20
CA VAL A 72 -12.49 -16.95 19.59
C VAL A 72 -13.71 -17.64 20.18
N ILE A 73 -14.83 -17.68 19.44
CA ILE A 73 -16.05 -18.38 19.86
C ILE A 73 -15.78 -19.87 20.03
N ALA A 74 -15.04 -20.50 19.12
CA ALA A 74 -14.68 -21.91 19.20
C ALA A 74 -13.83 -22.20 20.45
N MET A 75 -12.87 -21.33 20.77
CA MET A 75 -12.06 -21.43 21.98
C MET A 75 -12.91 -21.33 23.25
N ILE A 76 -13.85 -20.38 23.31
CA ILE A 76 -14.76 -20.22 24.44
C ILE A 76 -15.67 -21.46 24.57
N ALA A 77 -16.22 -21.96 23.47
CA ALA A 77 -17.08 -23.14 23.47
C ALA A 77 -16.32 -24.40 23.92
N LEU A 78 -15.10 -24.61 23.43
CA LEU A 78 -14.25 -25.73 23.83
C LEU A 78 -13.83 -25.62 25.30
N GLY A 79 -13.44 -24.42 25.75
CA GLY A 79 -13.10 -24.16 27.15
C GLY A 79 -14.29 -24.38 28.09
N GLY A 80 -15.46 -23.85 27.73
CA GLY A 80 -16.70 -24.03 28.49
C GLY A 80 -17.17 -25.48 28.53
N TYR A 81 -17.12 -26.19 27.39
CA TYR A 81 -17.45 -27.62 27.35
C TYR A 81 -16.45 -28.46 28.15
N GLY A 82 -15.16 -28.19 28.00
CA GLY A 82 -14.10 -28.83 28.78
C GLY A 82 -14.28 -28.62 30.28
N TYR A 83 -14.63 -27.39 30.69
CA TYR A 83 -14.94 -27.05 32.07
C TYR A 83 -16.19 -27.77 32.58
N LEU A 84 -17.26 -27.83 31.80
CA LEU A 84 -18.48 -28.57 32.16
C LEU A 84 -18.21 -30.08 32.29
N VAL A 85 -17.40 -30.65 31.40
CA VAL A 85 -16.98 -32.05 31.46
C VAL A 85 -16.10 -32.30 32.69
N TYR A 86 -15.20 -31.38 33.00
CA TYR A 86 -14.36 -31.42 34.20
C TYR A 86 -15.22 -31.37 35.47
N GLN A 87 -16.15 -30.41 35.57
CA GLN A 87 -17.07 -30.27 36.69
C GLN A 87 -17.98 -31.50 36.87
N ARG A 88 -18.45 -32.12 35.76
CA ARG A 88 -19.20 -33.39 35.83
C ARG A 88 -18.37 -34.55 36.36
N ARG A 89 -17.06 -34.56 36.11
CA ARG A 89 -16.13 -35.58 36.64
C ARG A 89 -15.79 -35.33 38.12
N GLU A 90 -15.77 -34.08 38.56
CA GLU A 90 -15.62 -33.70 39.97
C GLU A 90 -16.93 -33.80 40.79
N GLY A 91 -18.00 -34.34 40.22
CA GLY A 91 -19.29 -34.60 40.87
C GLY A 91 -19.27 -35.69 41.96
N ARG A 92 -18.15 -35.92 42.64
CA ARG A 92 -18.12 -36.62 43.92
C ARG A 92 -17.48 -35.71 44.96
N PRO A 93 -18.22 -35.28 46.01
CA PRO A 93 -17.58 -34.68 47.15
C PRO A 93 -16.52 -35.65 47.66
N VAL A 94 -15.27 -35.20 47.73
CA VAL A 94 -14.21 -35.90 48.45
C VAL A 94 -14.66 -35.91 49.89
N HIS A 95 -15.34 -36.98 50.29
CA HIS A 95 -15.60 -37.24 51.70
C HIS A 95 -14.21 -37.49 52.28
N ALA A 96 -13.59 -36.44 52.84
CA ALA A 96 -12.47 -36.58 53.75
C ALA A 96 -12.97 -37.56 54.81
N GLY A 97 -12.43 -38.78 54.76
CA GLY A 97 -12.97 -39.92 55.49
C GLY A 97 -13.23 -39.53 56.94
N THR A 98 -14.39 -39.93 57.43
CA THR A 98 -14.72 -39.96 58.85
C THR A 98 -13.66 -40.80 59.57
N LYS A 99 -12.56 -40.15 59.97
CA LYS A 99 -11.61 -40.73 60.90
C LYS A 99 -12.33 -40.80 62.24
N LYS A 100 -12.91 -41.97 62.53
CA LYS A 100 -13.31 -42.32 63.90
C LYS A 100 -12.06 -42.20 64.76
N LEU A 101 -12.02 -41.17 65.60
CA LEU A 101 -11.16 -41.16 66.78
C LEU A 101 -11.86 -42.07 67.79
N ASN A 102 -11.18 -43.17 68.12
CA ASN A 102 -11.48 -44.05 69.25
C ASN A 102 -11.53 -43.24 70.55
#